data_AF-A0A8T4ZDZ4-F1
#
_entry.id   AF-A0A8T4ZDZ4-F1
#
_cell.length_a   1.000
_cell.length_b   1.000
_cell.length_c   1.000
_cell.angle_alpha   90.00
_cell.angle_beta   90.00
_cell.angle_gamma   90.00
#
_symmetry.space_group_name_H-M   'P 1'
#
loop_
_entity.id
_entity.type
_entity.pdbx_description
1 polymer ?
#
loop_
_entity_poly.entity_id
_entity_poly.type
_entity_poly.pdbx_seq_one_letter_code
_entity_poly.pdbx_strand_id
1 'polypeptide(L)'
;MRPRVQTLSAPWLVRMTWLELVTLISTLFLDFVELILPQLQTPLIGDVLDLAGLIFCFAFFNWIGLIALLEIVPGLDVLPIYTATWLLWYVYKRRREQVILENHLNKWK
;
A
#
# COMPACT_ATOMS: atom_id res chain seq x y z
N MET A 1 -23.16 24.21 -25.32
CA MET A 1 -22.78 23.05 -24.47
C MET A 1 -21.26 22.99 -24.40
N ARG A 2 -20.64 23.34 -23.26
CA ARG A 2 -19.19 23.19 -23.08
C ARG A 2 -18.89 21.75 -22.68
N PRO A 3 -17.90 21.07 -23.30
CA PRO A 3 -17.53 19.72 -22.89
C PRO A 3 -17.04 19.77 -21.44
N ARG A 4 -17.70 18.97 -20.58
CA ARG A 4 -17.33 18.79 -19.19
C ARG A 4 -16.06 17.94 -19.20
N VAL A 5 -14.89 18.59 -19.28
CA VAL A 5 -13.60 17.93 -19.13
C VAL A 5 -13.60 17.39 -17.70
N GLN A 6 -13.84 16.10 -17.54
CA GLN A 6 -13.68 15.42 -16.26
C GLN A 6 -12.18 15.36 -16.02
N THR A 7 -11.63 16.42 -15.43
CA THR A 7 -10.32 16.31 -14.80
C THR A 7 -10.44 15.19 -13.78
N LEU A 8 -9.52 14.23 -13.81
CA LEU A 8 -9.36 13.21 -12.78
C LEU A 8 -9.12 13.93 -11.45
N SER A 9 -10.21 14.29 -10.76
CA SER A 9 -10.25 15.02 -9.51
C SER A 9 -10.04 14.04 -8.36
N ALA A 10 -8.93 13.33 -8.40
CA ALA A 10 -8.39 12.55 -7.30
C ALA A 10 -7.20 13.32 -6.68
N PRO A 11 -7.42 14.48 -6.04
CA PRO A 11 -6.33 15.28 -5.45
C PRO A 11 -5.53 14.52 -4.38
N TRP A 12 -6.08 13.42 -3.87
CA TRP A 12 -5.40 12.50 -2.95
C TRP A 12 -4.25 11.73 -3.59
N LEU A 13 -4.27 11.44 -4.90
CA LEU A 13 -3.15 10.78 -5.57
C LEU A 13 -2.02 11.78 -5.89
N VAL A 14 -2.40 13.04 -6.15
CA VAL A 14 -1.49 14.10 -6.63
C VAL A 14 -0.60 14.68 -5.53
N ARG A 15 -0.95 14.50 -4.25
CA ARG A 15 -0.16 15.00 -3.11
C ARG A 15 0.63 13.91 -2.36
N MET A 16 1.02 12.84 -3.05
CA MET A 16 1.88 11.83 -2.43
C MET A 16 3.27 12.38 -2.12
N THR A 17 3.77 12.07 -0.94
CA THR A 17 5.16 12.30 -0.56
C THR A 17 6.07 11.31 -1.30
N TRP A 18 7.34 11.67 -1.47
CA TRP A 18 8.33 10.77 -2.08
C TRP A 18 8.43 9.42 -1.37
N LEU A 19 8.32 9.40 -0.04
CA LEU A 19 8.36 8.17 0.74
C LEU A 19 7.14 7.29 0.47
N GLU A 20 5.95 7.88 0.35
CA GLU A 20 4.74 7.15 -0.05
C GLU A 20 4.86 6.57 -1.45
N LEU A 21 5.43 7.33 -2.40
CA LEU A 21 5.67 6.85 -3.76
C LEU A 21 6.64 5.68 -3.78
N VAL A 22 7.77 5.78 -3.06
CA VAL A 22 8.77 4.70 -2.98
C VAL A 22 8.15 3.45 -2.36
N THR A 23 7.40 3.59 -1.26
CA THR A 23 6.73 2.44 -0.63
C THR A 23 5.70 1.79 -1.56
N LEU A 24 4.95 2.57 -2.32
CA LEU A 24 4.01 2.05 -3.34
C LEU A 24 4.74 1.29 -4.44
N ILE A 25 5.82 1.86 -4.98
CA ILE A 25 6.61 1.21 -6.02
C ILE A 25 7.21 -0.09 -5.49
N SER A 26 7.71 -0.10 -4.24
CA SER A 26 8.25 -1.29 -3.61
C SER A 26 7.20 -2.39 -3.44
N THR A 27 6.00 -2.07 -2.94
CA THR A 27 4.93 -3.08 -2.79
C THR A 27 4.43 -3.59 -4.14
N LEU A 28 4.32 -2.71 -5.13
CA LEU A 28 3.90 -3.09 -6.48
C LEU A 28 4.95 -3.97 -7.15
N PHE A 29 6.24 -3.71 -6.90
CA PHE A 29 7.33 -4.56 -7.36
C PHE A 29 7.30 -5.94 -6.71
N LEU A 30 7.04 -6.03 -5.40
CA LEU A 30 6.92 -7.32 -4.70
C LEU A 30 5.78 -8.17 -5.28
N ASP A 31 4.57 -7.60 -5.37
CA ASP A 31 3.42 -8.31 -5.96
C ASP A 31 3.70 -8.75 -7.43
N PHE A 32 4.43 -7.92 -8.18
CA PHE A 32 4.77 -8.24 -9.58
C PHE A 32 5.79 -9.37 -9.70
N VAL A 33 6.77 -9.41 -8.80
CA VAL A 33 7.77 -10.48 -8.72
C VAL A 33 7.09 -11.82 -8.41
N GLU A 34 6.16 -11.83 -7.47
CA GLU A 34 5.38 -13.01 -7.10
C GLU A 34 4.48 -13.49 -8.25
N LEU A 35 3.83 -12.55 -8.95
CA LEU A 35 2.95 -12.87 -10.05
C LEU A 35 3.67 -13.46 -11.28
N ILE A 36 4.84 -12.94 -11.62
CA ILE A 36 5.52 -13.25 -12.90
C ILE A 36 6.46 -14.44 -12.83
N LEU A 37 6.99 -14.74 -11.65
CA LEU A 37 7.99 -15.78 -11.50
C LEU A 37 7.35 -17.02 -10.89
N PRO A 38 6.77 -17.93 -11.71
CA PRO A 38 6.30 -19.22 -11.22
C PRO A 38 7.44 -20.06 -10.63
N GLN A 39 8.71 -19.74 -10.93
CA GLN A 39 9.87 -20.36 -10.26
C GLN A 39 10.03 -19.90 -8.78
N LEU A 40 9.50 -18.74 -8.40
CA LEU A 40 9.45 -18.28 -7.00
C LEU A 40 8.36 -18.97 -6.18
N GLN A 41 7.39 -19.64 -6.83
CA GLN A 41 6.45 -20.56 -6.15
C GLN A 41 7.14 -21.84 -5.66
N THR A 42 8.46 -21.97 -5.82
CA THR A 42 9.21 -22.96 -5.06
C THR A 42 9.15 -22.57 -3.58
N PRO A 43 8.74 -23.49 -2.69
CA PRO A 43 8.39 -23.16 -1.31
C PRO A 43 9.52 -22.46 -0.56
N LEU A 44 10.78 -22.78 -0.88
CA LEU A 44 11.93 -22.17 -0.23
C LEU A 44 12.15 -20.70 -0.61
N ILE A 45 11.90 -20.31 -1.87
CA ILE A 45 12.18 -18.95 -2.34
C ILE A 45 10.99 -18.04 -2.07
N GLY A 46 9.77 -18.54 -2.22
CA GLY A 46 8.53 -17.86 -1.84
C GLY A 46 8.54 -17.47 -0.36
N ASP A 47 8.74 -18.44 0.54
CA ASP A 47 8.74 -18.18 2.00
C ASP A 47 9.74 -17.08 2.42
N VAL A 48 10.90 -16.99 1.75
CA VAL A 48 11.91 -15.95 2.03
C VAL A 48 11.43 -14.58 1.55
N LEU A 49 10.81 -14.53 0.36
CA LEU A 49 10.26 -13.29 -0.17
C LEU A 49 9.06 -12.83 0.67
N ASP A 50 8.18 -13.74 1.07
CA ASP A 50 7.02 -13.48 1.92
C ASP A 50 7.45 -12.89 3.27
N LEU A 51 8.47 -13.49 3.89
CA LEU A 51 9.01 -13.02 5.16
C LEU A 51 9.67 -11.64 5.00
N ALA A 52 10.40 -11.41 3.90
CA ALA A 52 11.00 -10.11 3.61
C ALA A 52 9.93 -9.02 3.36
N GLY A 53 8.89 -9.34 2.58
CA GLY A 53 7.74 -8.48 2.32
C GLY A 53 6.98 -8.16 3.60
N LEU A 54 6.81 -9.14 4.48
CA LEU A 54 6.15 -8.98 5.77
C LEU A 54 6.93 -8.07 6.72
N ILE A 55 8.25 -8.26 6.82
CA ILE A 55 9.13 -7.37 7.60
C ILE A 55 9.03 -5.94 7.04
N PHE A 56 9.06 -5.78 5.72
CA PHE A 56 8.92 -4.49 5.06
C PHE A 56 7.57 -3.84 5.41
N CYS A 57 6.45 -4.56 5.25
CA CYS A 57 5.13 -4.05 5.57
C CYS A 57 4.97 -3.71 7.05
N PHE A 58 5.51 -4.52 7.95
CA PHE A 58 5.47 -4.21 9.38
C PHE A 58 6.31 -2.96 9.72
N ALA A 59 7.50 -2.82 9.14
CA ALA A 59 8.38 -1.68 9.38
C ALA A 59 7.78 -0.35 8.88
N PHE A 60 7.14 -0.36 7.71
CA PHE A 60 6.61 0.87 7.09
C PHE A 60 5.14 1.16 7.45
N PHE A 61 4.31 0.14 7.64
CA PHE A 61 2.86 0.29 7.84
C PHE A 61 2.39 -0.10 9.25
N ASN A 62 3.29 -0.56 10.13
CA ASN A 62 3.02 -0.91 11.52
C ASN A 62 1.86 -1.95 11.62
N TRP A 63 0.88 -1.75 12.49
CA TRP A 63 -0.29 -2.64 12.65
C TRP A 63 -1.07 -2.91 11.35
N ILE A 64 -1.08 -1.99 10.38
CA ILE A 64 -1.76 -2.22 9.09
C ILE A 64 -0.94 -3.20 8.24
N GLY A 65 0.38 -3.25 8.43
CA GLY A 65 1.26 -4.22 7.81
C GLY A 65 0.96 -5.67 8.20
N LEU A 66 0.22 -5.91 9.28
CA LEU A 66 -0.25 -7.27 9.63
C LEU A 66 -1.21 -7.85 8.61
N ILE A 67 -1.82 -7.03 7.74
CA ILE A 67 -2.67 -7.52 6.64
C ILE A 67 -1.83 -8.34 5.65
N ALA A 68 -0.53 -8.03 5.52
CA ALA A 68 0.40 -8.83 4.72
C ALA A 68 0.63 -10.25 5.27
N LEU A 69 0.19 -10.58 6.49
CA LEU A 69 0.18 -11.98 6.98
C LEU A 69 -0.69 -12.89 6.11
N LEU A 70 -1.63 -12.34 5.35
CA LEU A 70 -2.45 -13.11 4.41
C LEU A 70 -1.62 -13.73 3.29
N GLU A 71 -0.41 -13.22 2.99
CA GLU A 71 0.53 -13.83 2.03
C GLU A 71 1.09 -15.17 2.54
N ILE A 72 1.06 -15.43 3.85
CA ILE A 72 1.50 -16.74 4.39
C ILE A 72 0.43 -17.83 4.11
N VAL A 73 -0.79 -17.44 3.75
CA VAL A 73 -1.89 -18.39 3.53
C VAL A 73 -1.77 -18.95 2.12
N PRO A 74 -1.44 -20.24 1.96
CA PRO A 74 -1.18 -20.81 0.65
C PRO A 74 -2.41 -20.68 -0.25
N GLY A 75 -2.20 -20.13 -1.45
CA GLY A 75 -3.25 -19.93 -2.46
C GLY A 75 -3.93 -18.56 -2.43
N LEU A 76 -3.56 -17.67 -1.50
CA LEU A 76 -3.89 -16.25 -1.58
C LEU A 76 -2.82 -15.41 -2.28
N ASP A 77 -1.63 -15.98 -2.49
CA ASP A 77 -0.42 -15.41 -3.11
C ASP A 77 -0.60 -14.95 -4.57
N VAL A 78 -1.78 -15.19 -5.16
CA VAL A 78 -2.15 -14.71 -6.49
C VAL A 78 -2.70 -13.28 -6.44
N LEU A 79 -3.10 -12.81 -5.26
CA LEU A 79 -3.62 -11.47 -5.04
C LEU A 79 -2.47 -10.52 -4.75
N PRO A 80 -2.55 -9.24 -5.18
CA PRO A 80 -1.54 -8.23 -4.86
C PRO A 80 -1.72 -7.73 -3.41
N ILE A 81 -1.44 -8.57 -2.41
CA ILE A 81 -1.78 -8.27 -1.01
C ILE A 81 -0.85 -7.18 -0.48
N TYR A 82 0.40 -7.08 -0.93
CA TYR A 82 1.28 -5.98 -0.53
C TYR A 82 0.76 -4.62 -1.00
N THR A 83 0.35 -4.50 -2.27
CA THR A 83 -0.24 -3.26 -2.78
C THR A 83 -1.60 -2.97 -2.13
N ALA A 84 -2.42 -4.01 -1.85
CA ALA A 84 -3.67 -3.82 -1.12
C ALA A 84 -3.43 -3.31 0.31
N THR A 85 -2.43 -3.85 0.99
CA THR A 85 -2.01 -3.44 2.34
C THR A 85 -1.53 -1.99 2.32
N TRP A 86 -0.73 -1.61 1.32
CA TRP A 86 -0.30 -0.24 1.12
C TRP A 86 -1.50 0.70 0.92
N LEU A 87 -2.47 0.32 0.09
CA LEU A 87 -3.63 1.14 -0.23
C LEU A 87 -4.50 1.39 1.02
N LEU A 88 -4.71 0.35 1.83
CA LEU A 88 -5.41 0.47 3.12
C LEU A 88 -4.66 1.41 4.07
N TRP A 89 -3.34 1.25 4.18
CA TRP A 89 -2.51 2.13 4.99
C TRP A 89 -2.58 3.59 4.53
N TYR A 90 -2.49 3.82 3.22
CA TYR A 90 -2.51 5.16 2.63
C TYR A 90 -3.84 5.87 2.90
N VAL A 91 -4.97 5.17 2.71
CA VAL A 91 -6.30 5.71 2.99
C VAL A 91 -6.45 6.03 4.48
N TYR A 92 -6.02 5.14 5.37
CA TYR A 92 -6.08 5.36 6.81
C TYR A 92 -5.24 6.57 7.24
N LYS A 93 -4.00 6.66 6.77
CA LYS A 93 -3.10 7.78 7.05
C LYS A 93 -3.72 9.11 6.63
N ARG A 94 -4.29 9.18 5.43
CA ARG A 94 -4.91 10.42 4.92
C ARG A 94 -6.09 10.88 5.75
N ARG A 95 -6.96 9.97 6.17
CA ARG A 95 -8.09 10.31 7.05
C ARG A 95 -7.59 10.88 8.38
N ARG A 96 -6.54 10.30 8.95
CA ARG A 96 -5.95 10.78 10.20
C ARG A 96 -5.32 12.17 10.05
N GLU A 97 -4.59 12.43 8.96
CA GLU A 97 -4.00 13.74 8.68
C GLU A 97 -5.05 14.83 8.51
N GLN A 98 -6.16 14.53 7.83
CA GLN A 98 -7.28 15.47 7.67
C GLN A 98 -7.89 15.85 9.01
N VAL A 99 -8.18 14.86 9.87
CA VAL A 99 -8.73 15.10 11.21
C VAL A 99 -7.77 15.92 12.07
N ILE A 100 -6.46 15.64 12.00
CA ILE A 100 -5.45 16.42 12.72
C ILE A 100 -5.46 17.88 12.22
N LEU A 101 -5.46 18.10 10.91
CA LEU A 101 -5.47 19.43 10.32
C LEU A 101 -6.72 20.23 10.72
N GLU A 102 -7.91 19.60 10.67
CA GLU A 102 -9.18 20.20 11.11
C GLU A 102 -9.14 20.58 12.60
N ASN A 103 -8.61 19.70 13.45
CA ASN A 103 -8.45 19.97 14.89
C ASN A 103 -7.50 21.14 15.14
N HIS A 104 -6.41 21.26 14.37
CA HIS A 104 -5.54 22.43 14.46
C HIS A 104 -6.27 23.69 14.01
N LEU A 105 -6.97 23.68 12.88
CA LEU A 105 -7.72 24.83 12.37
C LEU A 105 -8.75 25.35 13.41
N ASN A 106 -9.45 24.44 14.08
CA ASN A 106 -10.43 24.76 15.12
C ASN A 106 -9.80 25.33 16.40
N LYS A 107 -8.52 25.04 16.70
CA LYS A 107 -7.79 25.65 17.84
C LYS A 107 -7.34 27.09 17.57
N TRP A 108 -7.23 27.50 16.31
CA TRP A 108 -6.82 28.85 15.91
C TRP A 108 -8.01 29.78 15.62
N LYS A 109 -9.25 29.27 15.77
CA LYS A 109 -10.49 29.99 15.55
C LYS A 109 -11.11 30.40 16.87
#